data_AF-A0A4R5EBL5-F1
#
_entry.id   AF-A0A4R5EBL5-F1
#
_cell.length_a   1.000
_cell.length_b   1.000
_cell.length_c   1.000
_cell.angle_alpha   90.00
_cell.angle_beta   90.00
_cell.angle_gamma   90.00
#
_symmetry.space_group_name_H-M   'P 1'
#
loop_
_entity.id
_entity.type
_entity.pdbx_description
1 polymer ?
#
loop_
_entity_poly.entity_id
_entity_poly.type
_entity_poly.pdbx_seq_one_letter_code
_entity_poly.pdbx_strand_id
1 'polypeptide(L)'
;MAVAEDTVVRNRALQAEWYGEPLGDRVRPLLDRLGLSQSGLAGVLGLSAPMLSQLMSGQRAKISNPAVLHRLMAVEELVAGPAFGALTAAEIKDRLAEIRAETATTTTSNVRVTERGPDAEGRDGVPAGRGPAESARLVQTVLREVASAAEIEAAAALLADRFPDLAEVLRVYGNGRASEAEAHFIRKIVDHARSR
;
A
#
# COMPACT_ATOMS: atom_id res chain seq x y z
N MET A 1 -25.41 2.20 -23.24
CA MET A 1 -24.10 1.56 -23.53
C MET A 1 -23.06 2.61 -23.91
N ALA A 2 -23.37 3.59 -24.77
CA ALA A 2 -22.46 4.69 -25.15
C ALA A 2 -21.74 5.39 -23.97
N VAL A 3 -22.46 5.78 -22.90
CA VAL A 3 -21.84 6.47 -21.74
C VAL A 3 -20.80 5.61 -21.00
N ALA A 4 -21.01 4.29 -20.94
CA ALA A 4 -20.07 3.37 -20.30
C ALA A 4 -18.83 3.12 -21.19
N GLU A 5 -19.04 3.03 -22.50
CA GLU A 5 -17.95 2.96 -23.49
C GLU A 5 -17.10 4.23 -23.45
N ASP A 6 -17.72 5.41 -23.42
CA ASP A 6 -17.04 6.70 -23.30
C ASP A 6 -16.22 6.79 -21.99
N THR A 7 -16.77 6.27 -20.89
CA THR A 7 -16.07 6.23 -19.60
C THR A 7 -14.84 5.32 -19.64
N VAL A 8 -14.95 4.13 -20.25
CA VAL A 8 -13.83 3.20 -20.39
C VAL A 8 -12.74 3.79 -21.29
N VAL A 9 -13.12 4.39 -22.42
CA VAL A 9 -12.17 5.05 -23.34
C VAL A 9 -11.43 6.17 -22.61
N ARG A 10 -12.15 7.05 -21.91
CA ARG A 10 -11.55 8.11 -21.09
C ARG A 10 -10.60 7.58 -20.02
N ASN A 11 -11.01 6.53 -19.30
CA ASN A 11 -10.18 5.95 -18.25
C ASN A 11 -8.91 5.29 -18.80
N ARG A 12 -8.97 4.61 -19.96
CA ARG A 12 -7.77 4.05 -20.61
C ARG A 12 -6.82 5.16 -21.06
N ALA A 13 -7.35 6.28 -21.57
CA ALA A 13 -6.53 7.44 -21.90
C ALA A 13 -5.82 8.02 -20.66
N LEU A 14 -6.54 8.18 -19.54
CA LEU A 14 -5.94 8.62 -18.26
C LEU A 14 -4.88 7.62 -17.73
N GLN A 15 -5.11 6.32 -17.89
CA GLN A 15 -4.11 5.32 -17.53
C GLN A 15 -2.84 5.46 -18.36
N ALA A 16 -2.97 5.67 -19.68
CA ALA A 16 -1.83 5.89 -20.55
C ALA A 16 -1.07 7.19 -20.19
N GLU A 17 -1.80 8.25 -19.82
CA GLU A 17 -1.19 9.50 -19.35
C GLU A 17 -0.40 9.31 -18.05
N TRP A 18 -0.95 8.61 -17.06
CA TRP A 18 -0.32 8.46 -15.74
C TRP A 18 0.72 7.34 -15.67
N TYR A 19 0.54 6.28 -16.44
CA TYR A 19 1.33 5.05 -16.35
C TYR A 19 2.07 4.73 -17.65
N GLY A 20 1.98 5.57 -18.68
CA GLY A 20 2.63 5.38 -19.99
C GLY A 20 1.83 4.52 -20.96
N GLU A 21 1.06 3.55 -20.47
CA GLU A 21 0.17 2.72 -21.27
C GLU A 21 -1.02 2.21 -20.41
N PRO A 22 -2.14 1.78 -21.03
CA PRO A 22 -3.27 1.28 -20.26
C PRO A 22 -2.90 0.05 -19.42
N LEU A 23 -3.41 -0.01 -18.19
CA LEU A 23 -2.99 -1.03 -17.21
C LEU A 23 -3.33 -2.46 -17.68
N GLY A 24 -4.39 -2.62 -18.46
CA GLY A 24 -4.72 -3.91 -19.07
C GLY A 24 -3.64 -4.41 -20.04
N ASP A 25 -2.99 -3.49 -20.74
CA ASP A 25 -1.98 -3.80 -21.74
C ASP A 25 -0.62 -4.11 -21.07
N ARG A 26 -0.35 -3.51 -19.88
CA ARG A 26 0.77 -3.88 -19.00
C ARG A 26 0.61 -5.25 -18.37
N VAL A 27 -0.57 -5.53 -17.84
CA VAL A 27 -0.79 -6.68 -16.94
C VAL A 27 -0.97 -8.00 -17.69
N ARG A 28 -1.63 -7.99 -18.86
CA ARG A 28 -1.89 -9.23 -19.62
C ARG A 28 -0.61 -9.99 -20.00
N PRO A 29 0.44 -9.34 -20.55
CA PRO A 29 1.70 -10.02 -20.84
C PRO A 29 2.33 -10.66 -19.61
N LEU A 30 2.20 -10.05 -18.43
CA LEU A 30 2.73 -10.60 -17.19
C LEU A 30 2.00 -11.88 -16.78
N LEU A 31 0.66 -11.89 -16.87
CA LEU A 31 -0.15 -13.09 -16.58
C LEU A 31 0.28 -14.26 -17.47
N ASP A 32 0.40 -14.02 -18.77
CA ASP A 32 0.79 -15.04 -19.75
C ASP A 32 2.21 -15.54 -19.49
N ARG A 33 3.15 -14.62 -19.26
CA ARG A 33 4.57 -14.93 -19.09
C ARG A 33 4.89 -15.62 -17.76
N LEU A 34 4.15 -15.30 -16.70
CA LEU A 34 4.27 -15.92 -15.37
C LEU A 34 3.40 -17.18 -15.21
N GLY A 35 2.49 -17.44 -16.16
CA GLY A 35 1.50 -18.52 -16.04
C GLY A 35 0.55 -18.34 -14.85
N LEU A 36 0.27 -17.09 -14.47
CA LEU A 36 -0.56 -16.76 -13.31
C LEU A 36 -1.99 -16.45 -13.69
N SER A 37 -2.93 -16.81 -12.80
CA SER A 37 -4.27 -16.26 -12.87
C SER A 37 -4.28 -14.79 -12.44
N GLN A 38 -5.31 -14.06 -12.88
CA GLN A 38 -5.52 -12.67 -12.47
C GLN A 38 -5.60 -12.52 -10.94
N SER A 39 -6.26 -13.46 -10.24
CA SER A 39 -6.32 -13.47 -8.77
C SER A 39 -4.95 -13.74 -8.13
N GLY A 40 -4.13 -14.58 -8.75
CA GLY A 40 -2.76 -14.85 -8.30
C GLY A 40 -1.90 -13.58 -8.36
N LEU A 41 -1.90 -12.89 -9.50
CA LEU A 41 -1.17 -11.64 -9.64
C LEU A 41 -1.72 -10.52 -8.74
N ALA A 42 -3.05 -10.43 -8.58
CA ALA A 42 -3.66 -9.48 -7.64
C ALA A 42 -3.12 -9.70 -6.20
N GLY A 43 -2.98 -10.96 -5.78
CA GLY A 43 -2.41 -11.32 -4.48
C GLY A 43 -0.95 -10.88 -4.30
N VAL A 44 -0.14 -10.94 -5.36
CA VAL A 44 1.25 -10.43 -5.36
C VAL A 44 1.27 -8.91 -5.24
N LEU A 45 0.45 -8.23 -6.05
CA LEU A 45 0.39 -6.76 -6.07
C LEU A 45 -0.22 -6.17 -4.79
N GLY A 46 -0.97 -6.96 -4.02
CA GLY A 46 -1.71 -6.50 -2.84
C GLY A 46 -3.05 -5.85 -3.20
N LEU A 47 -3.66 -6.29 -4.29
CA LEU A 47 -4.98 -5.88 -4.76
C LEU A 47 -6.01 -7.00 -4.56
N SER A 48 -7.28 -6.64 -4.50
CA SER A 48 -8.36 -7.62 -4.68
C SER A 48 -8.50 -7.98 -6.17
N ALA A 49 -8.89 -9.22 -6.47
CA ALA A 49 -9.14 -9.67 -7.84
C ALA A 49 -10.17 -8.80 -8.59
N PRO A 50 -11.29 -8.35 -7.97
CA PRO A 50 -12.21 -7.40 -8.61
C PRO A 50 -11.57 -6.06 -8.94
N MET A 51 -10.72 -5.51 -8.06
CA MET A 51 -10.04 -4.24 -8.32
C MET A 51 -9.09 -4.36 -9.51
N LEU A 52 -8.33 -5.46 -9.60
CA LEU A 52 -7.47 -5.71 -10.75
C LEU A 52 -8.29 -5.85 -12.04
N SER A 53 -9.45 -6.52 -11.98
CA SER A 53 -10.35 -6.66 -13.13
C SER A 53 -10.86 -5.31 -13.65
N GLN A 54 -11.27 -4.42 -12.74
CA GLN A 54 -11.73 -3.08 -13.08
C GLN A 54 -10.63 -2.22 -13.69
N LEU A 55 -9.39 -2.34 -13.20
CA LEU A 55 -8.24 -1.62 -13.76
C LEU A 55 -7.91 -2.13 -15.17
N MET A 56 -7.83 -3.46 -15.35
CA MET A 56 -7.51 -4.09 -16.64
C MET A 56 -8.58 -3.85 -17.71
N SER A 57 -9.85 -3.73 -17.31
CA SER A 57 -10.97 -3.43 -18.22
C SER A 57 -11.17 -1.94 -18.48
N GLY A 58 -10.42 -1.05 -17.82
CA GLY A 58 -10.59 0.40 -17.94
C GLY A 58 -11.82 0.95 -17.21
N GLN A 59 -12.53 0.13 -16.43
CA GLN A 59 -13.63 0.61 -15.56
C GLN A 59 -13.10 1.48 -14.42
N ARG A 60 -11.83 1.33 -14.04
CA ARG A 60 -11.15 2.16 -13.05
C ARG A 60 -9.86 2.74 -13.63
N ALA A 61 -9.69 4.05 -13.54
CA ALA A 61 -8.51 4.73 -14.11
C ALA A 61 -7.26 4.67 -13.21
N LYS A 62 -7.40 4.79 -11.88
CA LYS A 62 -6.28 5.09 -10.98
C LYS A 62 -5.95 3.95 -10.02
N ILE A 63 -4.66 3.67 -9.82
CA ILE A 63 -4.12 2.95 -8.66
C ILE A 63 -3.89 3.96 -7.53
N SER A 64 -4.63 3.82 -6.42
CA SER A 64 -4.57 4.77 -5.30
C SER A 64 -3.40 4.50 -4.34
N ASN A 65 -2.93 3.25 -4.30
CA ASN A 65 -1.85 2.84 -3.40
C ASN A 65 -0.52 2.81 -4.18
N PRO A 66 0.44 3.70 -3.89
CA PRO A 66 1.73 3.73 -4.60
C PRO A 66 2.51 2.41 -4.43
N ALA A 67 2.33 1.70 -3.32
CA ALA A 67 3.00 0.41 -3.11
C ALA A 67 2.59 -0.65 -4.15
N VAL A 68 1.33 -0.61 -4.60
CA VAL A 68 0.84 -1.52 -5.65
C VAL A 68 1.54 -1.23 -6.97
N LEU A 69 1.74 0.05 -7.30
CA LEU A 69 2.45 0.45 -8.52
C LEU A 69 3.93 0.02 -8.47
N HIS A 70 4.59 0.20 -7.33
CA HIS A 70 5.98 -0.27 -7.16
C HIS A 70 6.09 -1.79 -7.34
N ARG A 71 5.16 -2.58 -6.80
CA ARG A 71 5.15 -4.03 -7.03
C ARG A 71 4.90 -4.39 -8.49
N LEU A 72 4.03 -3.65 -9.19
CA LEU A 72 3.81 -3.87 -10.62
C LEU A 72 5.12 -3.65 -11.40
N MET A 73 5.83 -2.55 -11.15
CA MET A 73 7.12 -2.27 -11.76
C MET A 73 8.16 -3.34 -11.45
N ALA A 74 8.22 -3.83 -10.21
CA ALA A 74 9.15 -4.89 -9.82
C ALA A 74 8.84 -6.23 -10.50
N VAL A 75 7.55 -6.56 -10.68
CA VAL A 75 7.14 -7.75 -11.44
C VAL A 75 7.51 -7.61 -12.93
N GLU A 76 7.32 -6.43 -13.51
CA GLU A 76 7.73 -6.14 -14.89
C GLU A 76 9.25 -6.27 -15.07
N GLU A 77 10.04 -5.75 -14.13
CA GLU A 77 11.50 -5.87 -14.12
C GLU A 77 11.96 -7.32 -14.01
N LEU A 78 11.36 -8.09 -13.09
CA LEU A 78 11.62 -9.54 -12.95
C LEU A 78 11.40 -10.27 -14.27
N VAL A 79 10.29 -9.99 -14.95
CA VAL A 79 9.91 -10.64 -16.21
C VAL A 79 10.77 -10.20 -17.40
N ALA A 80 11.17 -8.93 -17.43
CA ALA A 80 12.05 -8.38 -18.46
C ALA A 80 13.52 -8.83 -18.31
N GLY A 81 13.91 -9.28 -17.12
CA GLY A 81 15.27 -9.73 -16.82
C GLY A 81 15.72 -10.89 -17.72
N PRO A 82 16.96 -10.86 -18.26
CA PRO A 82 17.45 -11.91 -19.17
C PRO A 82 17.55 -13.29 -18.50
N ALA A 83 17.69 -13.33 -17.18
CA ALA A 83 17.74 -14.56 -16.40
C ALA A 83 16.36 -15.20 -16.17
N PHE A 84 15.25 -14.50 -16.46
CA PHE A 84 13.90 -14.98 -16.16
C PHE A 84 13.61 -16.33 -16.81
N GLY A 85 14.03 -16.52 -18.07
CA GLY A 85 13.81 -17.78 -18.79
C GLY A 85 14.57 -18.99 -18.23
N ALA A 86 15.57 -18.77 -17.37
CA ALA A 86 16.32 -19.82 -16.70
C ALA A 86 15.78 -20.15 -15.29
N LEU A 87 14.87 -19.34 -14.76
CA LEU A 87 14.30 -19.56 -13.42
C LEU A 87 13.31 -20.72 -13.43
N THR A 88 13.37 -21.52 -12.38
CA THR A 88 12.36 -22.53 -12.07
C THR A 88 11.09 -21.88 -11.54
N ALA A 89 9.97 -22.61 -11.61
CA ALA A 89 8.69 -22.14 -11.06
C ALA A 89 8.77 -21.84 -9.54
N ALA A 90 9.62 -22.56 -8.80
CA ALA A 90 9.84 -22.32 -7.38
C ALA A 90 10.56 -20.98 -7.16
N GLU A 91 11.63 -20.71 -7.89
CA GLU A 91 12.36 -19.44 -7.80
C GLU A 91 11.50 -18.25 -8.21
N ILE A 92 10.68 -18.39 -9.27
CA ILE A 92 9.72 -17.34 -9.66
C ILE A 92 8.74 -17.07 -8.51
N LYS A 93 8.20 -18.12 -7.89
CA LYS A 93 7.28 -17.98 -6.75
C LYS A 93 7.95 -17.27 -5.57
N ASP A 94 9.19 -17.60 -5.26
CA ASP A 94 9.94 -16.98 -4.17
C ASP A 94 10.21 -15.49 -4.46
N ARG A 95 10.61 -15.14 -5.69
CA ARG A 95 10.77 -13.73 -6.11
C ARG A 95 9.47 -12.95 -6.04
N LEU A 96 8.34 -13.53 -6.44
CA LEU A 96 7.04 -12.87 -6.32
C LEU A 96 6.64 -12.67 -4.84
N ALA A 97 7.02 -13.59 -3.95
CA ALA A 97 6.81 -13.44 -2.52
C ALA A 97 7.70 -12.33 -1.93
N GLU A 98 8.95 -12.22 -2.37
CA GLU A 98 9.86 -11.11 -2.04
C GLU A 98 9.26 -9.77 -2.47
N ILE A 99 8.84 -9.62 -3.73
CA ILE A 99 8.21 -8.38 -4.24
C ILE A 99 6.97 -7.99 -3.40
N ARG A 100 6.16 -8.98 -3.02
CA ARG A 100 5.01 -8.75 -2.14
C ARG A 100 5.44 -8.16 -0.80
N ALA A 101 6.54 -8.66 -0.23
CA ALA A 101 7.09 -8.24 1.05
C ALA A 101 7.89 -6.93 1.00
N GLU A 102 8.67 -6.68 -0.05
CA GLU A 102 9.66 -5.58 -0.16
C GLU A 102 9.06 -4.19 -0.01
N THR A 103 7.84 -3.94 -0.50
CA THR A 103 7.25 -2.61 -0.35
C THR A 103 6.74 -2.30 1.06
N ALA A 104 6.57 -3.34 1.90
CA ALA A 104 6.42 -3.13 3.33
C ALA A 104 7.73 -2.59 3.93
N THR A 105 8.87 -3.00 3.37
CA THR A 105 10.22 -2.59 3.77
C THR A 105 10.62 -1.23 3.18
N THR A 106 10.24 -0.88 1.95
CA THR A 106 10.62 0.40 1.32
C THR A 106 9.87 1.59 1.91
N THR A 107 8.60 1.44 2.31
CA THR A 107 7.87 2.47 3.10
C THR A 107 8.43 2.60 4.53
N THR A 108 9.23 1.62 4.98
CA THR A 108 10.02 1.69 6.23
C THR A 108 11.49 2.06 6.01
N SER A 109 11.96 2.25 4.77
CA SER A 109 13.39 2.44 4.45
C SER A 109 13.76 3.84 3.95
N ASN A 110 12.81 4.73 3.76
CA ASN A 110 13.06 6.15 3.50
C ASN A 110 13.13 6.97 4.80
N VAL A 111 14.01 6.54 5.71
CA VAL A 111 14.85 7.40 6.55
C VAL A 111 16.21 6.71 6.69
N ARG A 112 17.04 6.75 5.64
CA ARG A 112 18.49 6.72 5.84
C ARG A 112 18.92 8.15 6.09
N VAL A 113 18.95 8.55 7.36
CA VAL A 113 19.83 9.63 7.78
C VAL A 113 21.08 8.98 8.36
N THR A 114 22.16 9.24 7.66
CA THR A 114 23.55 8.99 8.02
C THR A 114 23.87 9.64 9.36
N GLU A 115 24.32 8.89 10.36
CA GLU A 115 25.40 9.32 11.26
C GLU A 115 26.22 8.10 11.71
N ARG A 116 27.53 8.20 11.51
CA ARG A 116 28.56 7.22 11.88
C ARG A 116 29.13 7.62 13.24
N GLY A 117 29.25 6.66 14.16
CA GLY A 117 30.07 6.75 15.37
C GLY A 117 30.07 5.42 16.14
N PRO A 118 31.23 4.91 16.61
CA PRO A 118 31.42 3.48 16.93
C PRO A 118 31.22 3.14 18.41
N ASP A 119 31.27 1.83 18.69
CA ASP A 119 31.40 1.16 20.01
C ASP A 119 30.10 0.86 20.79
N ALA A 120 29.62 -0.39 20.66
CA ALA A 120 29.35 -1.28 21.80
C ALA A 120 28.87 -2.65 21.28
N GLU A 121 29.70 -3.66 21.46
CA GLU A 121 29.37 -5.07 21.27
C GLU A 121 28.26 -5.52 22.24
N GLY A 122 27.38 -6.40 21.73
CA GLY A 122 26.65 -7.36 22.55
C GLY A 122 25.19 -7.02 22.84
N ARG A 123 24.29 -7.63 22.06
CA ARG A 123 23.26 -8.61 22.51
C ARG A 123 22.23 -8.83 21.41
N ASP A 124 21.84 -10.08 21.23
CA ASP A 124 20.76 -10.56 20.38
C ASP A 124 19.53 -9.64 20.44
N GLY A 125 19.12 -9.16 19.27
CA GLY A 125 17.91 -8.37 19.08
C GLY A 125 17.31 -8.71 17.73
N VAL A 126 16.27 -9.53 17.74
CA VAL A 126 15.34 -9.79 16.64
C VAL A 126 15.03 -8.49 15.89
N PRO A 127 15.00 -8.43 14.54
CA PRO A 127 14.61 -7.21 13.84
C PRO A 127 13.16 -6.87 14.18
N ALA A 128 12.97 -5.95 15.11
CA ALA A 128 11.67 -5.47 15.53
C ALA A 128 11.04 -4.70 14.36
N GLY A 129 9.93 -5.20 13.84
CA GLY A 129 9.07 -4.42 12.95
C GLY A 129 8.67 -3.10 13.61
N ARG A 130 8.37 -2.08 12.79
CA ARG A 130 7.91 -0.74 13.20
C ARG A 130 6.97 -0.82 14.41
N GLY A 131 7.41 -0.31 15.55
CA GLY A 131 6.66 -0.40 16.80
C GLY A 131 5.32 0.36 16.73
N PRO A 132 4.33 0.02 17.58
CA PRO A 132 3.04 0.72 17.65
C PRO A 132 3.15 2.24 17.79
N ALA A 133 4.12 2.72 18.58
CA ALA A 133 4.45 4.14 18.75
C ALA A 133 4.76 4.85 17.42
N GLU A 134 5.57 4.22 16.58
CA GLU A 134 6.04 4.82 15.32
C GLU A 134 4.92 4.85 14.28
N SER A 135 4.08 3.80 14.26
CA SER A 135 2.90 3.75 13.39
C SER A 135 1.86 4.82 13.76
N ALA A 136 1.59 5.01 15.06
CA ALA A 136 0.69 6.05 15.53
C ALA A 136 1.17 7.44 15.10
N ARG A 137 2.47 7.75 15.28
CA ARG A 137 3.08 9.03 14.88
C ARG A 137 2.99 9.29 13.38
N LEU A 138 3.12 8.26 12.55
CA LEU A 138 2.96 8.40 11.10
C LEU A 138 1.54 8.84 10.73
N VAL A 139 0.51 8.25 11.35
CA VAL A 139 -0.89 8.64 11.14
C VAL A 139 -1.12 10.10 11.58
N GLN A 140 -0.55 10.51 12.72
CA GLN A 140 -0.63 11.90 13.18
C GLN A 140 0.02 12.87 12.18
N THR A 141 1.17 12.49 11.62
CA THR A 141 1.88 13.29 10.63
C THR A 141 1.03 13.48 9.38
N VAL A 142 0.47 12.40 8.84
CA VAL A 142 -0.38 12.47 7.64
C VAL A 142 -1.60 13.34 7.87
N LEU A 143 -2.31 13.20 9.00
CA LEU A 143 -3.49 14.02 9.27
C LEU A 143 -3.16 15.51 9.36
N ARG A 144 -2.04 15.85 10.01
CA ARG A 144 -1.61 17.24 10.19
C ARG A 144 -1.08 17.89 8.92
N GLU A 145 -0.58 17.12 7.97
CA GLU A 145 -0.22 17.60 6.62
C GLU A 145 -1.47 17.89 5.77
N VAL A 146 -2.57 17.16 5.98
CA VAL A 146 -3.80 17.34 5.20
C VAL A 146 -4.64 18.50 5.70
N ALA A 147 -4.68 18.72 7.02
CA ALA A 147 -5.52 19.75 7.63
C ALA A 147 -4.95 20.22 8.96
N SER A 148 -5.29 21.46 9.33
CA SER A 148 -4.95 21.99 10.65
C SER A 148 -5.71 21.26 11.76
N ALA A 149 -5.20 21.32 13.00
CA ALA A 149 -5.86 20.71 14.14
C ALA A 149 -7.31 21.20 14.35
N ALA A 150 -7.59 22.48 14.03
CA ALA A 150 -8.93 23.04 14.12
C ALA A 150 -9.88 22.48 13.06
N GLU A 151 -9.41 22.28 11.83
CA GLU A 151 -10.18 21.66 10.76
C GLU A 151 -10.44 20.17 11.03
N ILE A 152 -9.45 19.47 11.59
CA ILE A 152 -9.61 18.07 12.00
C ILE A 152 -10.66 17.93 13.11
N GLU A 153 -10.67 18.84 14.09
CA GLU A 153 -11.70 18.85 15.14
C GLU A 153 -13.09 19.16 14.57
N ALA A 154 -13.19 20.13 13.65
CA ALA A 154 -14.46 20.45 12.98
C ALA A 154 -14.99 19.24 12.20
N ALA A 155 -14.12 18.51 11.49
CA ALA A 155 -14.49 17.28 10.79
C ALA A 155 -14.92 16.17 11.78
N ALA A 156 -14.22 16.02 12.91
CA ALA A 156 -14.60 15.07 13.95
C ALA A 156 -15.98 15.40 14.56
N ALA A 157 -16.30 16.68 14.75
CA ALA A 157 -17.61 17.11 15.23
C ALA A 157 -18.74 16.74 14.25
N LEU A 158 -18.54 16.94 12.94
CA LEU A 158 -19.53 16.56 11.91
C LEU A 158 -19.78 15.05 11.85
N LEU A 159 -18.76 14.24 12.15
CA LEU A 159 -18.86 12.78 12.11
C LEU A 159 -19.41 12.17 13.40
N ALA A 160 -19.39 12.90 14.51
CA ALA A 160 -19.66 12.34 15.84
C ALA A 160 -21.01 11.63 15.95
N ASP A 161 -22.07 12.20 15.36
CA ASP A 161 -23.44 11.67 15.49
C ASP A 161 -23.64 10.36 14.71
N ARG A 162 -22.99 10.23 13.56
CA ARG A 162 -23.22 9.10 12.63
C ARG A 162 -22.11 8.06 12.65
N PHE A 163 -20.90 8.48 12.99
CA PHE A 163 -19.68 7.67 12.94
C PHE A 163 -18.78 8.00 14.14
N PRO A 164 -19.23 7.68 15.36
CA PRO A 164 -18.51 8.04 16.58
C PRO A 164 -17.08 7.47 16.62
N ASP A 165 -16.86 6.25 16.12
CA ASP A 165 -15.53 5.64 16.03
C ASP A 165 -14.58 6.41 15.10
N LEU A 166 -15.09 6.94 13.97
CA LEU A 166 -14.27 7.74 13.05
C LEU A 166 -13.96 9.11 13.63
N ALA A 167 -14.92 9.70 14.34
CA ALA A 167 -14.70 10.95 15.08
C ALA A 167 -13.64 10.77 16.18
N GLU A 168 -13.67 9.65 16.91
CA GLU A 168 -12.63 9.30 17.90
C GLU A 168 -11.24 9.22 17.25
N VAL A 169 -11.11 8.51 16.13
CA VAL A 169 -9.84 8.40 15.38
C VAL A 169 -9.31 9.79 14.99
N LEU A 170 -10.15 10.66 14.44
CA LEU A 170 -9.71 12.01 14.05
C LEU A 170 -9.22 12.83 15.24
N ARG A 171 -9.89 12.74 16.39
CA ARG A 171 -9.45 13.46 17.60
C ARG A 171 -8.14 12.90 18.14
N VAL A 172 -8.04 11.58 18.26
CA VAL A 172 -6.86 10.90 18.82
C VAL A 172 -5.62 11.12 17.96
N TYR A 173 -5.74 11.00 16.64
CA TYR A 173 -4.59 11.14 15.75
C TYR A 173 -4.36 12.58 15.24
N GLY A 174 -5.40 13.41 15.18
CA GLY A 174 -5.26 14.82 14.80
C GLY A 174 -4.80 15.72 15.93
N ASN A 175 -5.43 15.58 17.11
CA ASN A 175 -5.26 16.49 18.24
C ASN A 175 -4.67 15.83 19.50
N GLY A 176 -4.71 14.50 19.59
CA GLY A 176 -4.23 13.75 20.75
C GLY A 176 -2.71 13.74 20.92
N ARG A 177 -2.27 13.40 22.15
CA ARG A 177 -0.84 13.23 22.46
C ARG A 177 -0.31 11.93 21.83
N ALA A 178 0.98 11.88 21.51
CA ALA A 178 1.59 10.69 20.90
C ALA A 178 1.37 9.40 21.72
N SER A 179 1.41 9.49 23.05
CA SER A 179 1.14 8.36 23.96
C SER A 179 -0.31 7.86 23.92
N GLU A 180 -1.26 8.76 23.65
CA GLU A 180 -2.69 8.44 23.52
C GLU A 180 -2.98 7.80 22.17
N ALA A 181 -2.36 8.33 21.11
CA ALA A 181 -2.42 7.76 19.77
C ALA A 181 -1.83 6.34 19.70
N GLU A 182 -0.74 6.09 20.42
CA GLU A 182 -0.14 4.77 20.55
C GLU A 182 -1.06 3.80 21.32
N ALA A 183 -1.59 4.21 22.46
CA ALA A 183 -2.50 3.38 23.26
C ALA A 183 -3.77 3.02 22.48
N HIS A 184 -4.32 3.96 21.72
CA HIS A 184 -5.46 3.73 20.84
C HIS A 184 -5.11 2.80 19.66
N PHE A 185 -3.92 2.93 19.08
CA PHE A 185 -3.43 2.08 17.99
C PHE A 185 -3.28 0.62 18.45
N ILE A 186 -2.67 0.39 19.61
CA ILE A 186 -2.53 -0.95 20.21
C ILE A 186 -3.90 -1.55 20.47
N ARG A 187 -4.82 -0.79 21.07
CA ARG A 187 -6.18 -1.25 21.38
C ARG A 187 -6.92 -1.72 20.12
N LYS A 188 -7.01 -0.87 19.09
CA LYS A 188 -7.75 -1.22 17.86
C LYS A 188 -7.11 -2.37 17.08
N ILE A 189 -5.78 -2.53 17.11
CA ILE A 189 -5.10 -3.67 16.46
C ILE A 189 -5.34 -4.97 17.25
N VAL A 190 -5.22 -4.94 18.57
CA VAL A 190 -5.45 -6.10 19.44
C VAL A 190 -6.91 -6.55 19.35
N ASP A 191 -7.86 -5.61 19.34
CA ASP A 191 -9.29 -5.92 19.20
C ASP A 191 -9.61 -6.50 17.82
N HIS A 192 -8.97 -6.01 16.76
CA HIS A 192 -9.15 -6.57 15.41
C HIS A 192 -8.53 -7.97 15.25
N ALA A 193 -7.49 -8.30 16.02
CA ALA A 193 -6.88 -9.63 16.03
C ALA A 193 -7.69 -10.67 16.83
N ARG A 194 -8.47 -10.24 17.83
CA ARG A 194 -9.34 -11.11 18.65
C ARG A 194 -10.70 -11.41 18.02
N SER A 195 -11.10 -10.65 16.99
CA SER A 195 -12.38 -10.80 16.31
C SER A 195 -12.30 -11.61 14.99
N ARG A 196 -11.15 -12.24 14.71
CA ARG A 196 -10.93 -13.14 13.57
C ARG A 196 -10.73 -14.58 14.00
#